data_AF-A0A661TAS8-F1
#
_entry.id   AF-A0A661TAS8-F1
#
_cell.length_a   1.000
_cell.length_b   1.000
_cell.length_c   1.000
_cell.angle_alpha   90.00
_cell.angle_beta   90.00
_cell.angle_gamma   90.00
#
_symmetry.space_group_name_H-M   'P 1'
#
loop_
_entity.id
_entity.type
_entity.pdbx_description
1 polymer ?
#
loop_
_entity_poly.entity_id
_entity_poly.type
_entity_poly.pdbx_seq_one_letter_code
_entity_poly.pdbx_strand_id
1 'polypeptide(L)'
;MAMFIAPFVSLFVVPHYPPFSWKKIVWIYVFPLYPLTALWEGITSNLRTYTPKELRQIIKSIDRADFHWETGKPGSAIYLIGYALESGSKGNA
;
A
#
# COMPACT_ATOMS: atom_id res chain seq x y z
N MET A 1 10.01 -10.46 -4.71
CA MET A 1 10.86 -11.60 -4.27
C MET A 1 11.10 -11.58 -2.76
N ALA A 2 11.64 -10.50 -2.18
CA ALA A 2 11.90 -10.42 -0.73
C ALA A 2 10.64 -10.63 0.15
N MET A 3 9.47 -10.18 -0.30
CA MET A 3 8.22 -10.23 0.48
C MET A 3 7.70 -11.64 0.76
N PHE A 4 7.94 -12.59 -0.15
CA PHE A 4 7.57 -13.99 0.08
C PHE A 4 8.61 -14.71 0.93
N ILE A 5 9.88 -14.30 0.85
CA ILE A 5 10.99 -14.95 1.55
C ILE A 5 11.08 -14.47 3.02
N ALA A 6 10.77 -13.19 3.28
CA ALA A 6 10.82 -12.57 4.60
C ALA A 6 10.04 -13.33 5.70
N PRO A 7 8.77 -13.76 5.50
CA PRO A 7 8.06 -14.51 6.51
C PRO A 7 8.72 -15.86 6.80
N PHE A 8 9.27 -16.56 5.79
CA PHE A 8 10.00 -17.81 6.03
C PHE A 8 11.32 -17.59 6.77
N VAL A 9 12.09 -16.55 6.41
CA VAL A 9 13.33 -16.20 7.12
C VAL A 9 13.01 -15.82 8.57
N SER A 10 11.91 -15.12 8.82
CA SER A 10 11.48 -14.78 10.18
C SER A 10 11.23 -16.01 11.06
N LEU A 11 10.77 -17.14 10.50
CA LEU A 11 10.61 -18.40 11.26
C LEU A 11 11.93 -18.91 11.83
N PHE A 12 13.06 -18.64 11.18
CA PHE A 12 14.38 -19.08 11.64
C PHE A 12 15.08 -18.04 12.52
N VAL A 13 14.82 -16.75 12.30
CA VAL A 13 15.52 -15.68 13.02
C VAL A 13 14.77 -15.28 14.31
N VAL A 14 13.44 -15.22 14.31
CA VAL A 14 12.61 -14.87 15.49
C VAL A 14 12.86 -15.75 16.73
N PRO A 15 13.03 -17.09 16.63
CA PRO A 15 13.34 -17.90 17.82
C PRO A 15 14.70 -17.57 18.47
N HIS A 16 15.62 -16.94 17.74
CA HIS A 16 16.95 -16.56 18.24
C HIS A 16 16.98 -15.18 18.91
N TYR A 17 15.89 -14.40 18.84
CA TYR A 17 15.81 -13.09 19.51
C TYR A 17 15.40 -13.23 20.98
N PRO A 18 16.29 -12.86 21.92
CA PRO A 18 15.97 -12.89 23.35
C PRO A 18 14.84 -11.90 23.72
N PRO A 19 14.09 -12.15 24.80
CA PRO A 19 14.18 -13.31 25.70
C PRO A 19 13.59 -14.57 25.06
N PHE A 20 14.28 -15.71 25.23
CA PHE A 20 13.80 -17.01 24.77
C PHE A 20 12.54 -17.41 25.56
N SER A 21 11.45 -17.71 24.85
CA SER A 21 10.17 -18.04 25.47
C SER A 21 9.52 -19.18 24.71
N TRP A 22 9.18 -20.26 25.41
CA TRP A 22 8.42 -21.39 24.86
C TRP A 22 7.08 -20.94 24.27
N LYS A 23 6.48 -19.87 24.79
CA LYS A 23 5.28 -19.25 24.21
C LYS A 23 5.55 -18.74 22.78
N LYS A 24 6.72 -18.13 22.51
CA LYS A 24 7.08 -17.69 21.14
C LYS A 24 7.13 -18.88 20.18
N ILE A 25 7.72 -20.01 20.59
CA ILE A 25 7.79 -21.22 19.76
C ILE A 25 6.38 -21.73 19.44
N VAL A 26 5.50 -21.83 20.44
CA VAL A 26 4.11 -22.26 20.22
C VAL A 26 3.39 -21.32 19.24
N TRP A 27 3.50 -20.00 19.41
CA TRP A 27 2.83 -19.05 18.51
C TRP A 27 3.41 -19.00 17.08
N ILE A 28 4.72 -19.22 16.94
CA ILE A 28 5.42 -19.17 15.64
C ILE A 28 5.23 -20.48 14.86
N TYR A 29 5.27 -21.64 15.53
CA TYR A 29 5.24 -22.96 14.89
C TYR A 29 3.88 -23.65 14.91
N VAL A 30 3.07 -23.49 15.98
CA VAL A 30 1.78 -24.21 16.11
C VAL A 30 0.63 -23.43 15.48
N PHE A 31 0.64 -22.10 15.62
CA PHE A 31 -0.45 -21.25 15.11
C PHE A 31 -0.17 -20.54 13.78
N PRO A 32 0.97 -20.77 13.13
CA PRO A 32 1.70 -19.84 12.25
C PRO A 32 1.07 -18.46 12.01
N LEU A 33 0.59 -17.77 13.05
CA LEU A 33 -0.12 -16.51 12.88
C LEU A 33 0.85 -15.42 12.44
N TYR A 34 2.05 -15.45 13.00
CA TYR A 34 3.10 -14.48 12.71
C TYR A 34 3.52 -14.42 11.22
N PRO A 35 3.88 -15.54 10.56
CA PRO A 35 4.19 -15.51 9.12
C PRO A 35 2.97 -15.16 8.26
N LEU A 36 1.76 -15.58 8.66
CA LEU A 36 0.54 -15.24 7.94
C LEU A 36 0.24 -13.74 7.98
N THR A 37 0.36 -13.10 9.13
CA THR A 37 0.17 -11.64 9.27
C THR A 37 1.26 -10.87 8.53
N ALA A 38 2.51 -11.35 8.53
CA ALA A 38 3.60 -10.72 7.80
C ALA A 38 3.40 -10.80 6.28
N LEU A 39 2.93 -11.95 5.78
CA LEU A 39 2.58 -12.11 4.37
C LEU A 39 1.40 -11.22 3.98
N TRP A 40 0.38 -11.15 4.85
CA TRP A 40 -0.79 -10.29 4.66
C TRP A 40 -0.39 -8.81 4.56
N GLU A 41 0.42 -8.29 5.48
CA GLU A 41 0.94 -6.91 5.46
C GLU A 41 1.74 -6.59 4.19
N GLY A 42 2.50 -7.56 3.67
CA GLY A 42 3.17 -7.41 2.38
C GLY A 42 2.18 -7.31 1.22
N ILE A 43 1.19 -8.20 1.18
CA ILE A 43 0.18 -8.24 0.11
C ILE A 43 -0.63 -6.95 0.11
N THR A 44 -1.08 -6.47 1.28
CA THR A 44 -1.84 -5.22 1.40
C THR A 44 -1.02 -4.00 0.98
N SER A 45 0.29 -3.98 1.25
CA SER A 45 1.18 -2.91 0.77
C SER A 45 1.23 -2.83 -0.76
N ASN A 46 1.34 -3.98 -1.44
CA ASN A 46 1.32 -4.01 -2.91
C ASN A 46 -0.05 -3.64 -3.48
N LEU A 47 -1.14 -4.11 -2.86
CA LEU A 47 -2.51 -3.76 -3.28
C LEU A 47 -2.82 -2.27 -3.10
N ARG A 48 -2.16 -1.60 -2.16
CA ARG A 48 -2.29 -0.15 -1.97
C ARG A 48 -1.59 0.66 -3.06
N THR A 49 -0.70 0.03 -3.82
CA THR A 49 0.02 0.67 -4.93
C THR A 49 -0.84 0.58 -6.20
N TYR A 50 -1.87 1.42 -6.28
CA TYR A 50 -2.66 1.57 -7.51
C TYR A 50 -1.76 2.03 -8.66
N THR A 51 -1.90 1.43 -9.83
CA THR A 51 -1.22 1.92 -11.03
C THR A 51 -1.82 3.26 -11.48
N PRO A 52 -1.06 4.12 -12.18
CA PRO A 52 -1.61 5.36 -12.75
C PRO A 52 -2.75 5.11 -13.75
N LYS A 53 -2.84 3.90 -14.30
CA LYS A 53 -3.93 3.50 -15.20
C LYS A 53 -5.22 3.23 -14.42
N GLU A 54 -5.12 2.51 -13.31
CA GLU A 54 -6.25 2.25 -12.41
C GLU A 54 -6.77 3.55 -11.77
N LEU A 55 -5.87 4.44 -11.33
CA LEU A 55 -6.25 5.76 -10.81
C LEU A 55 -7.03 6.57 -11.84
N ARG A 56 -6.59 6.58 -13.11
CA ARG A 56 -7.33 7.23 -14.21
C ARG A 56 -8.69 6.59 -14.47
N GLN A 57 -8.83 5.28 -14.30
CA GLN A 57 -10.10 4.60 -14.45
C GLN A 57 -11.07 4.96 -13.30
N ILE A 58 -10.56 5.10 -12.08
CA ILE A 58 -11.33 5.58 -10.92
C ILE A 58 -11.80 7.02 -11.16
N ILE A 59 -10.92 7.92 -11.60
CA ILE A 59 -11.30 9.30 -11.95
C ILE A 59 -12.39 9.34 -13.01
N LYS A 60 -12.28 8.51 -14.07
CA LYS A 60 -13.30 8.45 -15.12
C LYS A 60 -14.69 8.03 -14.61
N SER A 61 -14.76 7.31 -13.50
CA SER A 61 -16.03 6.95 -12.85
C SER A 61 -16.59 8.05 -11.95
N ILE A 62 -15.80 9.08 -11.65
CA ILE A 62 -16.21 10.24 -10.86
C ILE A 62 -16.71 11.30 -11.84
N ASP A 63 -18.03 11.41 -11.99
CA ASP A 63 -18.67 12.41 -12.86
C ASP A 63 -18.68 13.80 -12.18
N ARG A 64 -17.51 14.44 -12.13
CA ARG A 64 -17.28 15.76 -11.53
C ARG A 64 -16.52 16.65 -12.51
N ALA A 65 -17.25 17.37 -13.35
CA ALA A 65 -16.71 18.33 -14.32
C ALA A 65 -16.17 19.61 -13.68
N ASP A 66 -16.44 19.82 -12.39
CA ASP A 66 -15.94 20.93 -11.55
C ASP A 66 -14.49 20.71 -11.08
N PHE A 67 -13.88 19.55 -11.35
CA PHE A 67 -12.52 19.23 -10.94
C PHE A 67 -11.64 18.81 -12.12
N HIS A 68 -10.42 19.34 -12.15
CA HIS A 68 -9.36 18.84 -13.02
C HIS A 68 -8.48 17.86 -12.24
N TRP A 69 -8.21 16.71 -12.84
CA TRP A 69 -7.47 15.62 -12.21
C TRP A 69 -6.15 15.37 -12.92
N GLU A 70 -5.05 15.42 -12.19
CA GLU A 70 -3.71 15.10 -12.67
C GLU A 70 -3.20 13.82 -12.02
N THR A 71 -2.62 12.92 -12.82
CA THR A 71 -2.02 11.67 -12.34
C THR A 71 -0.66 11.47 -12.95
N GLY A 72 0.31 11.02 -12.16
CA GLY A 72 1.64 10.71 -12.64
C GLY A 72 2.40 9.73 -11.75
N LYS A 73 3.59 9.35 -12.21
CA LYS A 73 4.50 8.45 -11.50
C LYS A 73 5.95 8.92 -11.64
N PRO A 74 6.40 9.91 -10.85
CA PRO A 74 7.80 10.29 -10.79
C PRO A 74 8.58 9.23 -10.01
N GLY A 75 9.36 8.41 -10.73
CA GLY A 75 10.13 7.32 -10.13
C GLY A 75 9.25 6.17 -9.60
N SER A 76 9.35 5.88 -8.30
CA SER A 76 8.58 4.82 -7.62
C SER A 76 7.27 5.30 -6.99
N ALA A 77 7.10 6.62 -6.81
CA ALA A 77 5.91 7.20 -6.20
C ALA A 77 4.80 7.41 -7.23
N ILE A 78 3.55 7.17 -6.84
CA ILE A 78 2.36 7.37 -7.68
C ILE A 78 1.53 8.48 -7.04
N TYR A 79 1.09 9.46 -7.85
CA TYR A 79 0.27 10.57 -7.36
C TYR A 79 -1.02 10.72 -8.17
N LEU A 80 -2.04 11.23 -7.47
CA LEU A 80 -3.32 11.69 -7.99
C LEU A 80 -3.64 12.98 -7.27
N ILE A 81 -3.82 14.07 -8.01
CA ILE A 81 -4.16 15.39 -7.49
C ILE A 81 -5.41 15.87 -8.21
N GLY A 82 -6.42 16.33 -7.47
CA GLY A 82 -7.62 16.96 -7.99
C GLY A 82 -7.72 18.39 -7.50
N TYR A 83 -7.90 19.36 -8.40
CA TYR A 83 -8.14 20.75 -8.03
C TYR A 83 -9.43 21.25 -8.67
N ALA A 84 -10.19 22.06 -7.93
CA ALA A 84 -11.43 22.64 -8.41
C ALA A 84 -11.13 23.63 -9.54
N LEU A 85 -11.87 23.51 -10.64
CA LEU A 85 -11.93 24.53 -11.67
C LEU A 85 -12.82 25.65 -11.11
N GLU A 86 -12.20 26.70 -10.57
CA GLU A 86 -12.96 27.90 -10.22
C GLU A 86 -13.68 28.41 -11.48
N SER A 87 -15.01 28.30 -11.47
CA SER A 87 -15.89 29.02 -12.40
C SER A 87 -15.84 30.50 -12.01
N GLY A 88 -14.73 31.17 -12.32
CA GLY A 88 -14.40 32.42 -11.64
C GLY A 88 -13.25 33.25 -12.20
N SER A 89 -12.88 33.13 -13.48
CA SER A 89 -12.17 34.21 -14.18
C SER A 89 -13.09 34.86 -15.20
N LYS A 90 -14.14 35.52 -14.69
CA LYS A 90 -14.71 36.69 -15.34
C LYS A 90 -14.34 37.91 -14.50
N GLY A 91 -13.39 38.69 -14.99
CA GLY A 91 -13.17 40.08 -14.61
C GLY A 91 -11.89 40.34 -13.82
N ASN A 92 -10.86 40.86 -14.48
CA ASN A 92 -10.38 42.23 -14.23
C ASN A 92 -9.40 42.68 -15.33
N ALA A 93 -9.72 43.86 -15.89
CA ALA A 93 -8.91 44.79 -16.70
C ALA A 93 -8.46 44.35 -18.10
#